data_AF-A0A2Z2HJR0-F1
#
_entry.id   AF-A0A2Z2HJR0-F1
#
_cell.length_a   1.000
_cell.length_b   1.000
_cell.length_c   1.000
_cell.angle_alpha   90.00
_cell.angle_beta   90.00
_cell.angle_gamma   90.00
#
_symmetry.space_group_name_H-M   'P 1'
#
loop_
_entity.id
_entity.type
_entity.pdbx_description
1 polymer ?
#
loop_
_entity_poly.entity_id
_entity_poly.type
_entity_poly.pdbx_seq_one_letter_code
_entity_poly.pdbx_strand_id
1 'polypeptide(L)'
;MRNYRAGLLSLSAGLLLATAPLQAVAATQERAGSEAQQRFERAQQHSRIQSSEADIHRQSSSLRNQQTTSRTERALQQQQLRQSRRDLQTEKRRYQQRNGAMPNPPRTTGNDRDSSVR
;
A
#
# COMPACT_ATOMS: atom_id res chain seq x y z
N MET A 1 45.83 57.56 -21.99
CA MET A 1 44.91 57.35 -23.13
C MET A 1 45.39 56.18 -23.95
N ARG A 2 44.57 55.13 -24.11
CA ARG A 2 44.37 54.31 -25.34
C ARG A 2 43.80 52.93 -24.96
N ASN A 3 42.55 52.73 -25.36
CA ASN A 3 41.79 51.47 -25.32
C ASN A 3 42.28 50.54 -26.43
N TYR A 4 42.33 49.22 -26.21
CA TYR A 4 41.94 48.14 -27.15
C TYR A 4 41.73 46.87 -26.30
N ARG A 5 40.50 46.43 -25.99
CA ARG A 5 39.63 45.57 -26.82
C ARG A 5 40.37 44.44 -27.53
N ALA A 6 40.21 43.22 -27.01
CA ALA A 6 39.78 42.02 -27.74
C ALA A 6 40.19 40.76 -26.96
N GLY A 7 39.25 39.85 -26.74
CA GLY A 7 39.52 38.56 -26.10
C GLY A 7 38.28 37.88 -25.51
N LEU A 8 37.12 38.05 -26.15
CA LEU A 8 36.05 37.06 -26.04
C LEU A 8 36.56 35.74 -26.64
N LEU A 9 35.99 34.63 -26.16
CA LEU A 9 36.00 33.26 -26.72
C LEU A 9 37.02 32.30 -26.09
N SER A 10 36.58 31.59 -25.03
CA SER A 10 36.73 30.13 -24.93
C SER A 10 35.98 29.62 -23.69
N LEU A 11 34.67 29.43 -23.82
CA LEU A 11 33.83 28.72 -22.85
C LEU A 11 32.94 27.74 -23.63
N SER A 12 33.59 26.89 -24.43
CA SER A 12 32.92 25.90 -25.27
C SER A 12 33.85 24.74 -25.57
N ALA A 13 34.07 23.86 -24.59
CA ALA A 13 34.56 22.51 -24.84
C ALA A 13 34.26 21.65 -23.59
N GLY A 14 33.25 20.79 -23.69
CA GLY A 14 32.90 19.86 -22.61
C GLY A 14 31.43 19.45 -22.54
N LEU A 15 30.57 19.98 -23.42
CA LEU A 15 29.21 19.47 -23.62
C LEU A 15 29.22 18.63 -24.89
N LEU A 16 29.52 17.32 -24.79
CA LEU A 16 29.24 16.27 -25.79
C LEU A 16 30.05 15.01 -25.42
N LEU A 17 29.59 14.19 -24.46
CA LEU A 17 29.78 12.73 -24.43
C LEU A 17 29.23 12.14 -23.11
N ALA A 18 27.91 12.14 -22.93
CA ALA A 18 27.26 11.31 -21.90
C ALA A 18 25.80 11.01 -22.26
N THR A 19 25.52 10.72 -23.53
CA THR A 19 24.17 10.35 -24.00
C THR A 19 24.20 9.01 -24.72
N ALA A 20 24.45 7.93 -23.96
CA ALA A 20 23.95 6.56 -24.18
C ALA A 20 24.73 5.60 -23.24
N PRO A 21 24.07 4.69 -22.48
CA PRO A 21 22.85 3.99 -22.87
C PRO A 21 21.73 4.18 -21.82
N LEU A 22 20.93 5.24 -21.96
CA LEU A 22 19.72 5.44 -21.14
C LEU A 22 18.53 4.56 -21.55
N GLN A 23 18.68 3.68 -22.55
CA GLN A 23 17.58 2.83 -23.02
C GLN A 23 17.34 1.59 -22.13
N ALA A 24 18.33 1.15 -21.34
CA ALA A 24 18.16 0.01 -20.44
C ALA A 24 17.47 0.37 -19.12
N VAL A 25 17.58 1.63 -18.66
CA VAL A 25 16.98 2.08 -17.39
C VAL A 25 15.49 2.36 -17.52
N ALA A 26 15.02 2.79 -18.69
CA ALA A 26 13.59 3.07 -18.93
C ALA A 26 12.72 1.81 -18.79
N ALA A 27 13.19 0.65 -19.28
CA ALA A 27 12.45 -0.61 -19.17
C ALA A 27 12.33 -1.11 -17.71
N THR A 28 13.33 -0.84 -16.86
CA THR A 28 13.26 -1.09 -15.41
C THR A 28 12.46 -0.04 -14.65
N GLN A 29 12.39 1.19 -15.13
CA GLN A 29 11.64 2.27 -14.48
C GLN A 29 10.12 2.12 -14.69
N GLU A 30 9.68 1.60 -15.84
CA GLU A 30 8.26 1.30 -16.07
C GLU A 30 7.77 0.07 -15.28
N ARG A 31 8.62 -0.94 -15.10
CA ARG A 31 8.37 -2.05 -14.15
C ARG A 31 8.41 -1.59 -12.69
N ALA A 32 9.35 -0.71 -12.32
CA ALA A 32 9.42 -0.17 -10.96
C ALA A 32 8.26 0.78 -10.63
N GLY A 33 7.81 1.58 -11.61
CA GLY A 33 6.65 2.46 -11.47
C GLY A 33 5.35 1.69 -11.30
N SER A 34 5.16 0.61 -12.06
CA SER A 34 3.98 -0.26 -11.90
C SER A 34 3.98 -1.04 -10.58
N GLU A 35 5.14 -1.54 -10.13
CA GLU A 35 5.26 -2.17 -8.80
C GLU A 35 5.08 -1.18 -7.64
N ALA A 36 5.66 0.02 -7.73
CA ALA A 36 5.51 1.07 -6.73
C ALA A 36 4.06 1.55 -6.66
N GLN A 37 3.39 1.72 -7.81
CA GLN A 37 1.97 2.06 -7.87
C GLN A 37 1.10 0.94 -7.29
N GLN A 38 1.41 -0.33 -7.58
CA GLN A 38 0.69 -1.45 -6.98
C GLN A 38 0.87 -1.50 -5.46
N ARG A 39 2.08 -1.24 -4.95
CA ARG A 39 2.33 -1.14 -3.50
C ARG A 39 1.60 0.04 -2.87
N PHE A 40 1.56 1.19 -3.54
CA PHE A 40 0.82 2.37 -3.08
C PHE A 40 -0.68 2.09 -3.02
N GLU A 41 -1.27 1.52 -4.07
CA GLU A 41 -2.69 1.11 -4.06
C GLU A 41 -2.97 0.11 -2.93
N ARG A 42 -2.09 -0.89 -2.73
CA ARG A 42 -2.20 -1.83 -1.62
C ARG A 42 -2.12 -1.14 -0.26
N ALA A 43 -1.21 -0.20 -0.09
CA ALA A 43 -1.05 0.56 1.14
C ALA A 43 -2.27 1.45 1.42
N GLN A 44 -2.85 2.09 0.39
CA GLN A 44 -4.09 2.85 0.52
C GLN A 44 -5.25 1.96 0.93
N GLN A 45 -5.42 0.80 0.30
CA GLN A 45 -6.48 -0.14 0.68
C GLN A 45 -6.27 -0.68 2.10
N HIS A 46 -5.03 -0.98 2.49
CA HIS A 46 -4.71 -1.41 3.84
C HIS A 46 -5.02 -0.31 4.88
N SER A 47 -4.68 0.94 4.57
CA SER A 47 -5.01 2.09 5.41
C SER A 47 -6.51 2.25 5.60
N ARG A 48 -7.33 2.03 4.56
CA ARG A 48 -8.79 2.07 4.68
C ARG A 48 -9.32 1.02 5.65
N ILE A 49 -8.86 -0.23 5.51
CA ILE A 49 -9.21 -1.32 6.42
C ILE A 49 -8.85 -0.98 7.87
N GLN A 50 -7.65 -0.45 8.10
CA GLN A 50 -7.21 -0.02 9.43
C GLN A 50 -8.05 1.12 10.01
N SER A 51 -8.40 2.12 9.19
CA SER A 51 -9.29 3.19 9.64
C SER A 51 -10.67 2.66 10.04
N SER A 52 -11.25 1.77 9.22
CA SER A 52 -12.56 1.17 9.53
C SER A 52 -12.53 0.29 10.78
N GLU A 53 -11.43 -0.42 11.04
CA GLU A 53 -11.23 -1.14 12.31
C GLU A 53 -11.21 -0.20 13.51
N ALA A 54 -10.47 0.90 13.40
CA ALA A 54 -10.38 1.90 14.47
C ALA A 54 -11.75 2.54 14.73
N ASP A 55 -12.52 2.84 13.69
CA ASP A 55 -13.87 3.42 13.81
C ASP A 55 -14.84 2.46 14.48
N ILE A 56 -14.85 1.18 14.08
CA ILE A 56 -15.64 0.13 14.74
C ILE A 56 -15.23 -0.01 16.21
N HIS A 57 -13.93 0.08 16.52
CA HIS A 57 -13.44 0.02 17.89
C HIS A 57 -13.95 1.21 18.71
N ARG A 58 -13.89 2.44 18.18
CA ARG A 58 -14.45 3.65 18.81
C ARG A 58 -15.96 3.54 19.01
N GLN A 59 -16.71 3.11 17.99
CA GLN A 59 -18.17 2.91 18.07
C GLN A 59 -18.52 1.88 19.14
N SER A 60 -17.81 0.75 19.18
CA SER A 60 -18.04 -0.30 20.19
C SER A 60 -17.70 0.16 21.60
N SER A 61 -16.64 0.97 21.77
CA SER A 61 -16.24 1.55 23.05
C SER A 61 -17.25 2.59 23.53
N SER A 62 -17.72 3.44 22.61
CA SER A 62 -18.79 4.41 22.87
C SER A 62 -20.07 3.70 23.32
N LEU A 63 -20.49 2.65 22.60
CA LEU A 63 -21.66 1.83 22.97
C LEU A 63 -21.53 1.13 24.32
N ARG A 64 -20.29 0.80 24.73
CA ARG A 64 -20.01 0.21 26.05
C ARG A 64 -20.11 1.25 27.16
N ASN A 65 -19.65 2.47 26.92
CA ASN A 65 -19.57 3.54 27.91
C ASN A 65 -20.85 4.41 27.99
N GLN A 66 -21.79 4.23 27.07
CA GLN A 66 -23.08 4.92 27.08
C GLN A 66 -24.03 4.33 28.14
N GLN A 67 -24.08 4.99 29.31
CA GLN A 67 -24.99 4.65 30.42
C GLN A 67 -26.35 5.38 30.35
N THR A 68 -26.41 6.54 29.70
CA THR A 68 -27.59 7.44 29.70
C THR A 68 -28.36 7.50 28.38
N THR A 69 -27.97 6.72 27.38
CA THR A 69 -28.59 6.73 26.04
C THR A 69 -29.90 5.96 26.02
N SER A 70 -30.89 6.46 25.26
CA SER A 70 -32.18 5.81 25.13
C SER A 70 -32.06 4.41 24.52
N ARG A 71 -33.00 3.51 24.86
CA ARG A 71 -32.99 2.12 24.38
C ARG A 71 -33.04 2.03 22.85
N THR A 72 -33.79 2.93 22.22
CA THR A 72 -33.97 2.99 20.76
C THR A 72 -32.70 3.45 20.04
N GLU A 73 -32.06 4.52 20.51
CA GLU A 73 -30.80 5.02 19.95
C GLU A 73 -29.68 3.98 20.10
N ARG A 74 -29.63 3.31 21.26
CA ARG A 74 -28.67 2.23 21.51
C ARG A 74 -28.89 1.06 20.55
N ALA A 75 -30.15 0.69 20.26
CA ALA A 75 -30.46 -0.36 19.30
C ALA A 75 -30.04 0.02 17.87
N LEU A 76 -30.30 1.25 17.45
CA LEU A 76 -29.88 1.77 16.14
C LEU A 76 -28.36 1.77 15.99
N GLN A 77 -27.63 2.27 17.00
CA GLN A 77 -26.17 2.28 17.01
C GLN A 77 -25.59 0.86 16.99
N GLN A 78 -26.20 -0.09 17.71
CA GLN A 78 -25.79 -1.50 17.63
C GLN A 78 -26.03 -2.11 16.24
N GLN A 79 -27.13 -1.77 15.57
CA GLN A 79 -27.40 -2.21 14.21
C GLN A 79 -26.36 -1.65 13.23
N GLN A 80 -26.02 -0.36 13.35
CA GLN A 80 -24.97 0.27 12.57
C GLN A 80 -23.62 -0.42 12.78
N LEU A 81 -23.24 -0.69 14.03
CA LEU A 81 -21.99 -1.41 14.35
C LEU A 81 -21.95 -2.81 13.70
N ARG A 82 -23.07 -3.54 13.71
CA ARG A 82 -23.17 -4.85 13.05
C ARG A 82 -22.98 -4.71 11.54
N GLN A 83 -23.57 -3.69 10.93
CA GLN A 83 -23.41 -3.41 9.50
C GLN A 83 -21.94 -3.10 9.18
N SER A 84 -21.31 -2.17 9.90
CA SER A 84 -19.90 -1.80 9.69
C SER A 84 -18.96 -2.99 9.82
N ARG A 85 -19.22 -3.90 10.77
CA ARG A 85 -18.44 -5.16 10.90
C ARG A 85 -18.58 -6.08 9.68
N ARG A 86 -19.79 -6.21 9.11
CA ARG A 86 -20.01 -7.00 7.89
C ARG A 86 -19.32 -6.38 6.68
N ASP A 87 -19.37 -5.05 6.57
CA ASP A 87 -18.73 -4.31 5.49
C ASP A 87 -17.21 -4.47 5.56
N LEU A 88 -16.62 -4.29 6.76
CA LEU A 88 -15.19 -4.52 7.00
C LEU A 88 -14.77 -5.96 6.65
N GLN A 89 -15.55 -6.97 7.03
CA GLN A 89 -15.24 -8.35 6.70
C GLN A 89 -15.26 -8.60 5.19
N THR A 90 -16.21 -7.97 4.49
CA THR A 90 -16.29 -8.03 3.02
C THR A 90 -15.11 -7.32 2.37
N GLU A 91 -14.72 -6.16 2.86
CA GLU A 91 -13.57 -5.40 2.36
C GLU A 91 -12.25 -6.15 2.59
N LYS A 92 -12.04 -6.72 3.78
CA LYS A 92 -10.90 -7.60 4.06
C LYS A 92 -10.83 -8.79 3.10
N ARG A 93 -11.97 -9.44 2.83
CA ARG A 93 -12.03 -10.56 1.88
C ARG A 93 -11.66 -10.10 0.46
N ARG A 94 -12.21 -8.98 0.00
CA ARG A 94 -11.88 -8.40 -1.32
C ARG A 94 -10.40 -8.03 -1.43
N TYR A 95 -9.84 -7.44 -0.37
CA TYR A 95 -8.42 -7.12 -0.28
C TYR A 95 -7.54 -8.38 -0.38
N GLN A 96 -7.89 -9.45 0.36
CA GLN A 96 -7.20 -10.72 0.29
C GLN A 96 -7.31 -11.37 -1.09
N GLN A 97 -8.47 -11.31 -1.75
CA GLN A 97 -8.64 -11.86 -3.10
C GLN A 97 -7.82 -11.08 -4.15
N ARG A 98 -7.78 -9.74 -4.05
CA ARG A 98 -7.03 -8.89 -4.98
C ARG A 98 -5.51 -9.01 -4.78
N ASN A 99 -5.06 -9.24 -3.54
CA ASN A 99 -3.63 -9.28 -3.20
C ASN A 99 -3.06 -10.70 -3.03
N GLY A 100 -3.91 -11.72 -2.88
CA GLY A 100 -3.55 -13.13 -2.78
C GLY A 100 -3.25 -13.81 -4.11
N ALA A 101 -3.38 -13.11 -5.25
CA ALA A 101 -2.96 -13.58 -6.56
C ALA A 101 -1.43 -13.43 -6.79
N MET A 102 -0.63 -13.66 -5.75
CA MET A 102 0.80 -13.94 -5.86
C MET A 102 0.99 -15.43 -5.60
N PRO A 103 1.84 -16.13 -6.37
CA PRO A 103 1.96 -17.58 -6.28
C PRO A 103 2.33 -17.93 -4.84
N ASN A 104 1.51 -18.80 -4.23
CA ASN A 104 1.88 -19.44 -2.98
C ASN A 104 3.34 -19.91 -3.13
N PRO A 105 4.28 -19.54 -2.24
CA PRO A 105 5.54 -20.25 -2.18
C PRO A 105 5.19 -21.74 -2.05
N PRO A 106 5.88 -22.64 -2.78
CA PRO A 106 5.53 -24.04 -2.82
C PRO A 106 5.37 -24.52 -1.39
N ARG A 107 4.15 -24.97 -1.09
CA ARG A 107 3.79 -25.54 0.18
C ARG A 107 4.60 -26.83 0.24
N THR A 108 5.81 -26.78 0.80
CA THR A 108 6.56 -27.99 1.16
C THR A 108 5.70 -28.68 2.21
N THR A 109 4.86 -29.59 1.76
CA THR A 109 4.26 -30.63 2.58
C THR A 109 5.41 -31.54 3.02
N GLY A 110 6.20 -31.06 3.98
CA GLY A 110 7.07 -31.89 4.79
C GLY A 110 6.19 -32.78 5.63
N ASN A 111 5.68 -33.85 5.02
CA ASN A 111 5.19 -35.02 5.72
C ASN A 111 6.40 -35.77 6.28
N ASP A 112 7.14 -35.16 7.20
CA ASP A 112 8.09 -35.86 8.08
C ASP A 112 7.34 -36.37 9.30
N ARG A 113 6.29 -37.13 9.04
CA ARG A 113 5.66 -38.05 10.00
C ARG A 113 5.87 -39.47 9.48
N ASP A 114 7.12 -39.86 9.33
CA ASP A 114 7.47 -41.28 9.38
C ASP A 114 7.88 -41.62 10.81
N SER A 115 6.85 -41.75 11.63
CA SER A 115 6.91 -42.46 12.89
C SER A 115 6.64 -43.93 12.60
N SER A 116 7.69 -44.73 12.44
CA SER A 116 7.61 -46.18 12.57
C SER A 116 8.69 -46.68 13.53
N VAL A 117 8.33 -46.59 14.81
CA VAL A 117 8.84 -47.47 15.87
C VAL A 117 8.28 -48.86 15.60
N ARG A 118 9.11 -49.78 15.08
CA ARG A 118 9.25 -51.17 15.53
C ARG A 118 10.26 -51.94 14.69
#